data_AF-B6QUM1-F1
#
_entry.id   AF-B6QUM1-F1
#
_cell.length_a   1.000
_cell.length_b   1.000
_cell.length_c   1.000
_cell.angle_alpha   90.00
_cell.angle_beta   90.00
_cell.angle_gamma   90.00
#
_symmetry.space_group_name_H-M   'P 1'
#
loop_
_entity.id
_entity.type
_entity.pdbx_description
1 polymer ?
#
loop_
_entity_poly.entity_id
_entity_poly.type
_entity_poly.pdbx_seq_one_letter_code
_entity_poly.pdbx_strand_id
1 'polypeptide(L)'
;MPRLISTLSRGLKLVFYSWLSLIGIWAFLPSLRISSEYSNQYIQDTLKSGQLLHTVYPWDKSFEVASVTIEPANALYPGSPRSWARVRGMPSDCTHMLAGWQILTENAGALVLGVGHDLRTRLNLTNAALKVRDGMLGNEAVEVDDLLISLSEDDGRDETVYISDTVTVQVDSGGRDHIINLPWFHTPDAAWFHNQMHGFKYDMDIRVVARRLEANDNAIVVEIWKSAPITEWLRLRWEKKQLALDPNFGPMTGPKDGKKTGNFEKNIFRSEQYYSSGLLASFFHLSEPPHPSHSPARDVRITFRNAELTSRTYWIRSMLLGLLAPTLMVAFSLEMIAIDSLSVLMCTEILSLVVCYCVVVFVLWVVYKIRHRNSSFMAEGKEGEGGGKMGFLEWSSKFWLTRWIEEERISTR
;
A
#
# COMPACT_ATOMS: atom_id res chain seq x y z
N MET A 1 36.39 -8.60 -38.55
CA MET A 1 35.16 -8.00 -38.01
C MET A 1 33.92 -8.93 -37.91
N PRO A 2 33.62 -9.88 -38.82
CA PRO A 2 32.36 -10.66 -38.75
C PRO A 2 32.26 -11.62 -37.54
N ARG A 3 33.38 -12.13 -37.03
CA ARG A 3 33.40 -12.97 -35.82
C ARG A 3 32.98 -12.21 -34.56
N LEU A 4 33.36 -10.94 -34.45
CA LEU A 4 33.08 -10.08 -33.30
C LEU A 4 31.58 -9.70 -33.24
N ILE A 5 30.98 -9.41 -34.41
CA ILE A 5 29.54 -9.20 -34.58
C ILE A 5 28.76 -10.47 -34.26
N SER A 6 29.27 -11.64 -34.67
CA SER A 6 28.64 -12.94 -34.38
C SER A 6 28.65 -13.29 -32.89
N THR A 7 29.77 -13.07 -32.19
CA THR A 7 29.87 -13.26 -30.73
C THR A 7 29.00 -12.28 -29.95
N LEU A 8 28.93 -11.02 -30.39
CA LEU A 8 28.12 -9.99 -29.74
C LEU A 8 26.61 -10.26 -29.94
N SER A 9 26.21 -10.73 -31.13
CA SER A 9 24.85 -11.19 -31.41
C SER A 9 24.46 -12.42 -30.57
N ARG A 10 25.36 -13.40 -30.40
CA ARG A 10 25.12 -14.57 -29.53
C ARG A 10 24.97 -14.16 -28.07
N GLY A 11 25.80 -13.24 -27.58
CA GLY A 11 25.70 -12.68 -26.24
C GLY A 11 24.36 -11.97 -26.00
N LEU A 12 23.96 -11.08 -26.92
CA LEU A 12 22.67 -10.39 -26.87
C LEU A 12 21.48 -11.36 -26.87
N LYS A 13 21.51 -12.39 -27.73
CA LYS A 13 20.46 -13.42 -27.75
C LYS A 13 20.37 -14.16 -26.42
N LEU A 14 21.50 -14.57 -25.85
CA LEU A 14 21.53 -15.26 -24.57
C LEU A 14 20.95 -14.39 -23.45
N VAL A 15 21.37 -13.13 -23.36
CA VAL A 15 20.82 -12.16 -22.40
C VAL A 15 19.31 -12.00 -22.58
N PHE A 16 18.85 -11.85 -23.82
CA PHE A 16 17.42 -11.68 -24.12
C PHE A 16 16.59 -12.92 -23.76
N TYR A 17 17.04 -14.12 -24.12
CA TYR A 17 16.33 -15.36 -23.77
C TYR A 17 16.34 -15.65 -22.27
N SER A 18 17.46 -15.39 -21.59
CA SER A 18 17.52 -15.47 -20.13
C SER A 18 16.53 -14.48 -19.49
N TRP A 19 16.46 -13.26 -20.00
CA TRP A 19 15.52 -12.26 -19.50
C TRP A 19 14.05 -12.64 -19.72
N LEU A 20 13.68 -13.10 -20.92
CA LEU A 20 12.34 -13.63 -21.19
C LEU A 20 12.00 -14.82 -20.30
N SER A 21 12.98 -15.68 -20.00
CA SER A 21 12.79 -16.81 -19.09
C SER A 21 12.52 -16.33 -17.67
N LEU A 22 13.24 -15.32 -17.19
CA LEU A 22 13.02 -14.73 -15.87
C LEU A 22 11.65 -14.07 -15.75
N ILE A 23 11.19 -13.37 -16.79
CA ILE A 23 9.81 -12.84 -16.86
C ILE A 23 8.80 -13.98 -16.85
N GLY A 24 9.02 -15.01 -17.65
CA GLY A 24 8.16 -16.19 -17.69
C GLY A 24 8.05 -16.86 -16.32
N ILE A 25 9.17 -17.02 -15.61
CA ILE A 25 9.18 -17.57 -14.26
C ILE A 25 8.46 -16.61 -13.31
N TRP A 26 8.76 -15.32 -13.32
CA TRP A 26 8.12 -14.35 -12.43
C TRP A 26 6.60 -14.31 -12.61
N ALA A 27 6.15 -14.28 -13.87
CA ALA A 27 4.75 -14.24 -14.24
C ALA A 27 4.05 -15.57 -13.92
N PHE A 28 4.60 -16.71 -14.33
CA PHE A 28 3.87 -17.99 -14.31
C PHE A 28 4.21 -18.92 -13.13
N LEU A 29 5.18 -18.57 -12.28
CA LEU A 29 5.37 -19.29 -11.02
C LEU A 29 4.05 -19.26 -10.24
N PRO A 30 3.57 -20.36 -9.64
CA PRO A 30 2.27 -20.40 -8.97
C PRO A 30 2.32 -19.71 -7.59
N SER A 31 1.37 -18.83 -7.32
CA SER A 31 1.26 -18.07 -6.07
C SER A 31 0.52 -18.87 -4.99
N LEU A 32 1.12 -19.99 -4.57
CA LEU A 32 0.50 -20.93 -3.63
C LEU A 32 0.30 -20.29 -2.26
N ARG A 33 -0.98 -20.07 -1.92
CA ARG A 33 -1.40 -19.53 -0.62
C ARG A 33 -1.06 -20.52 0.48
N ILE A 34 -0.71 -19.99 1.65
CA ILE A 34 -0.60 -20.80 2.86
C ILE A 34 -2.02 -21.13 3.29
N SER A 35 -2.35 -22.42 3.40
CA SER A 35 -3.67 -22.86 3.86
C SER A 35 -3.94 -22.32 5.27
N SER A 36 -5.19 -21.94 5.54
CA SER A 36 -5.63 -21.43 6.84
C SER A 36 -5.30 -22.40 7.99
N GLU A 37 -5.36 -23.71 7.73
CA GLU A 37 -5.03 -24.78 8.69
C GLU A 37 -3.56 -24.74 9.13
N TYR A 38 -2.65 -24.34 8.24
CA TYR A 38 -1.20 -24.31 8.48
C TYR A 38 -0.67 -22.90 8.77
N SER A 39 -1.52 -21.89 8.73
CA SER A 39 -1.13 -20.48 8.89
C SER A 39 -0.46 -20.21 10.23
N ASN A 40 -1.08 -20.68 11.33
CA ASN A 40 -0.54 -20.53 12.68
C ASN A 40 0.79 -21.28 12.87
N GLN A 41 0.92 -22.48 12.31
CA GLN A 41 2.16 -23.25 12.38
C GLN A 41 3.27 -22.54 11.60
N TYR A 42 2.98 -22.07 10.38
CA TYR A 42 3.93 -21.31 9.58
C TYR A 42 4.41 -20.04 10.28
N ILE A 43 3.50 -19.27 10.90
CA ILE A 43 3.84 -18.08 11.69
C ILE A 43 4.80 -18.44 12.82
N GLN A 44 4.48 -19.51 13.57
CA GLN A 44 5.33 -19.96 14.67
C GLN A 44 6.71 -20.40 14.18
N ASP A 45 6.77 -21.25 13.15
CA ASP A 45 8.03 -21.77 12.63
C ASP A 45 8.91 -20.65 12.06
N THR A 46 8.31 -19.68 11.35
CA THR A 46 9.01 -18.52 10.77
C THR A 46 9.58 -17.62 11.87
N LEU A 47 8.76 -17.24 12.85
CA LEU A 47 9.22 -16.32 13.90
C LEU A 47 10.18 -17.00 14.89
N LYS A 48 9.92 -18.26 15.27
CA LYS A 48 10.81 -19.02 16.18
C LYS A 48 12.17 -19.34 15.55
N SER A 49 12.24 -19.44 14.23
CA SER A 49 13.52 -19.55 13.50
C SER A 49 14.25 -18.22 13.34
N GLY A 50 13.67 -17.11 13.84
CA GLY A 50 14.23 -15.77 13.70
C GLY A 50 14.14 -15.24 12.27
N GLN A 51 13.28 -15.82 11.42
CA GLN A 51 13.06 -15.34 10.07
C GLN A 51 12.06 -14.17 10.03
N LEU A 52 12.16 -13.35 8.99
CA LEU A 52 11.24 -12.25 8.73
C LEU A 52 9.88 -12.81 8.27
N LEU A 53 8.84 -12.51 9.03
CA LEU A 53 7.46 -12.76 8.66
C LEU A 53 6.88 -11.51 8.02
N HIS A 54 6.43 -11.62 6.77
CA HIS A 54 5.66 -10.58 6.09
C HIS A 54 4.17 -10.79 6.30
N THR A 55 3.50 -9.77 6.81
CA THR A 55 2.04 -9.75 6.92
C THR A 55 1.45 -8.57 6.15
N VAL A 56 0.24 -8.77 5.66
CA VAL A 56 -0.54 -7.77 4.92
C VAL A 56 -1.87 -7.60 5.61
N TYR A 57 -2.21 -6.36 5.93
CA TYR A 57 -3.49 -6.01 6.51
C TYR A 57 -4.30 -5.21 5.49
N PRO A 58 -5.56 -5.60 5.20
CA PRO A 58 -6.42 -4.79 4.38
C PRO A 58 -6.62 -3.44 5.07
N TRP A 59 -6.61 -2.37 4.27
CA TRP A 59 -6.86 -1.04 4.80
C TRP A 59 -8.30 -0.95 5.31
N ASP A 60 -8.45 -0.37 6.49
CA ASP A 60 -9.71 -0.16 7.17
C ASP A 60 -9.73 1.26 7.76
N LYS A 61 -10.92 1.74 8.14
CA LYS A 61 -11.09 3.09 8.69
C LYS A 61 -10.28 3.35 9.96
N SER A 62 -9.83 2.31 10.67
CA SER A 62 -9.01 2.48 11.86
C SER A 62 -7.55 2.82 11.54
N PHE A 63 -7.13 2.69 10.27
CA PHE A 63 -5.88 3.22 9.73
C PHE A 63 -6.00 4.64 9.14
N GLU A 64 -7.21 5.23 9.04
CA GLU A 64 -7.44 6.50 8.34
C GLU A 64 -7.46 7.74 9.25
N VAL A 65 -7.17 7.59 10.54
CA VAL A 65 -7.60 8.54 11.57
C VAL A 65 -6.78 9.85 11.60
N ALA A 66 -7.04 10.72 10.63
CA ALA A 66 -7.02 12.17 10.76
C ALA A 66 -8.26 12.71 11.51
N SER A 67 -9.16 11.85 12.02
CA SER A 67 -10.42 12.24 12.66
C SER A 67 -10.42 12.17 14.19
N VAL A 68 -9.28 11.87 14.81
CA VAL A 68 -9.09 12.17 16.23
C VAL A 68 -7.92 13.13 16.36
N THR A 69 -8.19 14.40 16.06
CA THR A 69 -7.59 15.51 16.81
C THR A 69 -7.93 15.29 18.29
N ILE A 70 -7.15 14.42 18.94
CA ILE A 70 -7.07 14.38 20.39
C ILE A 70 -6.28 15.63 20.72
N GLU A 71 -6.91 16.63 21.35
CA GLU A 71 -6.16 17.59 22.17
C GLU A 71 -5.11 16.79 22.95
N PRO A 72 -3.85 17.24 22.99
CA PRO A 72 -2.74 16.38 23.36
C PRO A 72 -3.04 15.64 24.66
N ALA A 73 -2.73 14.35 24.72
CA ALA A 73 -2.85 13.53 25.94
C ALA A 73 -2.20 14.20 27.18
N ASN A 74 -1.35 15.21 26.97
CA ASN A 74 -0.77 16.11 27.96
C ASN A 74 -1.78 17.02 28.70
N ALA A 75 -3.01 17.19 28.21
CA ALA A 75 -4.08 17.82 28.98
C ALA A 75 -4.70 16.84 30.00
N LEU A 76 -4.48 15.54 29.83
CA LEU A 76 -5.06 14.47 30.66
C LEU A 76 -4.04 13.86 31.66
N TYR A 77 -2.73 14.10 31.46
CA TYR A 77 -1.64 13.59 32.32
C TYR A 77 -0.55 14.67 32.53
N PRO A 78 -0.38 15.22 33.76
CA PRO A 78 0.75 16.10 34.05
C PRO A 78 2.04 15.28 34.21
N GLY A 79 2.86 15.22 33.16
CA GLY A 79 4.21 14.63 33.21
C GLY A 79 4.67 13.85 31.97
N SER A 80 3.75 13.44 31.08
CA SER A 80 4.12 12.65 29.90
C SER A 80 4.61 13.51 28.72
N PRO A 81 5.66 13.10 27.99
CA PRO A 81 6.07 13.78 26.76
C PRO A 81 4.95 13.75 25.72
N ARG A 82 4.82 14.83 24.93
CA ARG A 82 3.78 14.99 23.89
C ARG A 82 3.76 13.82 22.89
N SER A 83 2.79 12.91 22.99
CA SER A 83 2.55 11.89 21.94
C SER A 83 1.13 12.04 21.36
N TRP A 84 1.04 12.67 20.20
CA TRP A 84 -0.17 12.64 19.38
C TRP A 84 -0.19 11.29 18.67
N ALA A 85 -1.27 10.53 18.73
CA ALA A 85 -1.48 9.42 17.79
C ALA A 85 -1.65 10.05 16.40
N ARG A 86 -0.59 10.05 15.61
CA ARG A 86 -0.47 10.75 14.34
C ARG A 86 -0.68 9.73 13.22
N VAL A 87 -1.93 9.36 12.99
CA VAL A 87 -2.29 8.53 11.85
C VAL A 87 -2.38 9.43 10.61
N ARG A 88 -1.35 9.39 9.75
CA ARG A 88 -1.31 10.20 8.52
C ARG A 88 -2.21 9.57 7.46
N GLY A 89 -2.98 10.42 6.77
CA GLY A 89 -3.93 10.01 5.74
C GLY A 89 -3.31 9.10 4.66
N MET A 90 -4.15 8.21 4.16
CA MET A 90 -3.87 7.24 3.11
C MET A 90 -3.20 7.90 1.88
N PRO A 91 -2.09 7.36 1.36
CA PRO A 91 -1.69 7.65 -0.02
C PRO A 91 -2.81 7.16 -0.95
N SER A 92 -3.31 7.99 -1.86
CA SER A 92 -4.53 7.75 -2.65
C SER A 92 -4.63 6.38 -3.34
N ASP A 93 -3.49 5.70 -3.53
CA ASP A 93 -3.35 4.49 -4.34
C ASP A 93 -3.06 3.21 -3.52
N CYS A 94 -3.02 3.28 -2.18
CA CYS A 94 -2.61 2.17 -1.30
C CYS A 94 -3.80 1.53 -0.56
N THR A 95 -4.19 0.31 -0.91
CA THR A 95 -5.32 -0.41 -0.28
C THR A 95 -4.94 -1.33 0.88
N HIS A 96 -3.64 -1.48 1.19
CA HIS A 96 -3.14 -2.41 2.21
C HIS A 96 -1.96 -1.82 2.99
N MET A 97 -1.87 -2.17 4.27
CA MET A 97 -0.70 -1.95 5.12
C MET A 97 0.16 -3.21 5.16
N LEU A 98 1.47 -3.06 5.03
CA LEU A 98 2.43 -4.16 4.93
C LEU A 98 3.42 -4.08 6.10
N ALA A 99 3.48 -5.12 6.93
CA ALA A 99 4.33 -5.12 8.12
C ALA A 99 5.30 -6.31 8.11
N GLY A 100 6.55 -6.03 8.44
CA GLY A 100 7.57 -7.03 8.75
C GLY A 100 7.67 -7.29 10.25
N TRP A 101 7.84 -8.55 10.62
CA TRP A 101 7.97 -9.01 12.01
C TRP A 101 9.13 -9.99 12.13
N GLN A 102 9.98 -9.82 13.14
CA GLN A 102 11.09 -10.74 13.39
C GLN A 102 11.35 -10.83 14.89
N ILE A 103 11.54 -12.05 15.42
CA ILE A 103 12.04 -12.22 16.78
C ILE A 103 13.55 -12.00 16.78
N LEU A 104 14.02 -11.03 17.57
CA LEU A 104 15.42 -10.66 17.69
C LEU A 104 16.03 -11.35 18.91
N THR A 105 17.03 -12.20 18.68
CA THR A 105 17.78 -12.89 19.74
C THR A 105 19.00 -12.07 20.17
N GLU A 106 18.78 -10.91 20.77
CA GLU A 106 19.87 -10.00 21.14
C GLU A 106 20.33 -10.17 22.60
N ASN A 107 19.42 -10.56 23.50
CA ASN A 107 19.71 -10.76 24.91
C ASN A 107 19.34 -12.18 25.32
N ALA A 108 20.27 -12.88 25.98
CA ALA A 108 20.04 -14.22 26.51
C ALA A 108 18.85 -14.21 27.48
N GLY A 109 17.68 -14.65 27.02
CA GLY A 109 16.46 -14.78 27.81
C GLY A 109 15.36 -13.74 27.58
N ALA A 110 15.58 -12.67 26.81
CA ALA A 110 14.50 -11.71 26.52
C ALA A 110 13.87 -11.95 25.14
N LEU A 111 12.53 -11.95 25.08
CA LEU A 111 11.78 -11.97 23.83
C LEU A 111 11.60 -10.52 23.33
N VAL A 112 12.36 -10.17 22.30
CA VAL A 112 12.29 -8.88 21.62
C VAL A 112 11.73 -9.09 20.22
N LEU A 113 10.73 -8.28 19.85
CA LEU A 113 10.13 -8.29 18.52
C LEU A 113 10.56 -7.05 17.74
N GLY A 114 11.24 -7.26 16.62
CA GLY A 114 11.46 -6.24 15.60
C GLY A 114 10.21 -6.07 14.74
N VAL A 115 9.77 -4.82 14.55
CA VAL A 115 8.57 -4.49 13.78
C VAL A 115 8.87 -3.38 12.77
N GLY A 116 8.27 -3.49 11.58
CA GLY A 116 8.27 -2.46 10.55
C GLY A 116 9.22 -2.75 9.38
N HIS A 117 9.39 -1.75 8.50
CA HIS A 117 10.17 -1.86 7.27
C HIS A 117 11.63 -2.25 7.53
N ASP A 118 12.30 -1.53 8.42
CA ASP A 118 13.72 -1.75 8.75
C ASP A 118 13.92 -2.63 9.99
N LEU A 119 12.85 -3.12 10.63
CA LEU A 119 12.88 -3.85 11.91
C LEU A 119 13.60 -3.10 13.05
N ARG A 120 13.78 -1.78 12.90
CA ARG A 120 14.47 -0.91 13.87
C ARG A 120 13.65 -0.71 15.14
N THR A 121 12.33 -0.75 15.04
CA THR A 121 11.47 -0.65 16.22
C THR A 121 11.50 -1.97 16.96
N ARG A 122 12.04 -1.95 18.18
CA ARG A 122 12.18 -3.12 19.05
C ARG A 122 11.18 -3.05 20.19
N LEU A 123 10.31 -4.04 20.26
CA LEU A 123 9.32 -4.19 21.33
C LEU A 123 9.78 -5.28 22.28
N ASN A 124 10.08 -4.91 23.53
CA ASN A 124 10.48 -5.86 24.57
C ASN A 124 9.23 -6.47 25.22
N LEU A 125 8.80 -7.61 24.68
CA LEU A 125 7.58 -8.29 25.12
C LEU A 125 7.75 -8.91 26.51
N THR A 126 8.95 -9.40 26.83
CA THR A 126 9.27 -9.92 28.17
C THR A 126 9.14 -8.83 29.22
N ASN A 127 9.68 -7.62 28.98
CA ASN A 127 9.54 -6.52 29.93
C ASN A 127 8.08 -6.14 30.19
N ALA A 128 7.25 -6.07 29.13
CA ALA A 128 5.82 -5.83 29.28
C ALA A 128 5.11 -6.91 30.11
N ALA A 129 5.46 -8.19 29.91
CA ALA A 129 4.94 -9.29 30.72
C ALA A 129 5.38 -9.19 32.19
N LEU A 130 6.64 -8.85 32.44
CA LEU A 130 7.19 -8.66 33.79
C LEU A 130 6.48 -7.54 34.55
N LYS A 131 6.15 -6.43 33.88
CA LYS A 131 5.42 -5.31 34.52
C LYS A 131 4.08 -5.73 35.10
N VAL A 132 3.32 -6.59 34.42
CA VAL A 132 2.02 -7.08 34.95
C VAL A 132 2.22 -8.14 36.04
N ARG A 133 3.26 -8.97 35.92
CA ARG A 133 3.55 -10.01 36.90
C ARG A 133 4.02 -9.42 38.23
N ASP A 134 5.00 -8.52 38.16
CA ASP A 134 5.76 -8.01 39.30
C ASP A 134 5.20 -6.67 39.82
N GLY A 135 4.49 -5.90 38.98
CA GLY A 135 3.84 -4.64 39.38
C GLY A 135 2.74 -4.80 40.45
N MET A 136 2.22 -6.02 40.65
CA MET A 136 1.29 -6.36 41.72
C MET A 136 1.98 -6.75 43.05
N LEU A 137 3.28 -7.05 43.02
CA LEU A 137 4.05 -7.48 44.19
C LEU A 137 4.61 -6.31 45.01
N GLY A 138 4.35 -5.06 44.60
CA GLY A 138 4.78 -3.88 45.35
C GLY A 138 6.29 -3.72 45.46
N ASN A 139 7.05 -4.29 44.52
CA ASN A 139 8.50 -4.11 44.50
C ASN A 139 8.84 -2.65 44.20
N GLU A 140 9.34 -1.93 45.20
CA GLU A 140 9.78 -0.51 45.16
C GLU A 140 10.81 -0.20 44.06
N ALA A 141 11.42 -1.22 43.45
CA ALA A 141 12.42 -1.09 42.38
C ALA A 141 11.84 -0.98 40.97
N VAL A 142 10.55 -1.26 40.78
CA VAL A 142 9.86 -1.00 39.51
C VAL A 142 9.18 0.34 39.69
N GLU A 143 9.69 1.40 39.04
CA GLU A 143 8.93 2.65 38.91
C GLU A 143 7.53 2.26 38.44
N VAL A 144 6.54 2.41 39.32
CA VAL A 144 5.15 2.09 39.05
C VAL A 144 4.71 3.08 37.99
N ASP A 145 4.89 2.71 36.73
CA ASP A 145 4.34 3.44 35.59
C ASP A 145 2.83 3.59 35.84
N ASP A 146 2.31 4.81 35.74
CA ASP A 146 0.90 5.20 35.93
C ASP A 146 -0.12 4.45 35.02
N LEU A 147 0.32 3.44 34.27
CA LEU A 147 -0.42 2.73 33.22
C LEU A 147 -0.74 1.27 33.57
N LEU A 148 -0.58 0.85 34.83
CA LEU A 148 -1.06 -0.44 35.33
C LEU A 148 -2.49 -0.31 35.84
N ILE A 149 -3.40 -1.06 35.24
CA ILE A 149 -4.83 -0.88 35.37
C ILE A 149 -5.47 -2.19 35.80
N SER A 150 -6.05 -2.22 36.99
CA SER A 150 -6.94 -3.31 37.41
C SER A 150 -8.33 -3.11 36.83
N LEU A 151 -8.85 -4.17 36.22
CA LEU A 151 -10.19 -4.28 35.67
C LEU A 151 -10.95 -5.32 36.47
N SER A 152 -11.92 -4.85 37.26
CA SER A 152 -12.89 -5.74 37.90
C SER A 152 -14.09 -5.89 36.98
N GLU A 153 -14.43 -7.13 36.65
CA GLU A 153 -15.51 -7.45 35.72
C GLU A 153 -16.66 -8.14 36.45
N ASP A 154 -17.90 -7.84 36.04
CA ASP A 154 -19.12 -8.41 36.66
C ASP A 154 -19.20 -9.94 36.56
N ASP A 155 -18.39 -10.55 35.66
CA ASP A 155 -18.31 -11.99 35.48
C ASP A 155 -17.29 -12.68 36.40
N GLY A 156 -16.68 -11.93 37.33
CA GLY A 156 -15.71 -12.43 38.31
C GLY A 156 -14.37 -12.82 37.71
N ARG A 157 -14.12 -12.47 36.44
CA ARG A 157 -12.84 -12.69 35.79
C ARG A 157 -12.09 -11.37 35.77
N ASP A 158 -11.45 -11.04 36.87
CA ASP A 158 -10.66 -9.82 36.96
C ASP A 158 -9.39 -9.93 36.11
N GLU A 159 -8.97 -8.80 35.55
CA GLU A 159 -7.77 -8.71 34.71
C GLU A 159 -6.90 -7.53 35.15
N THR A 160 -5.59 -7.76 35.20
CA THR A 160 -4.63 -6.67 35.34
C THR A 160 -3.99 -6.39 33.99
N VAL A 161 -4.02 -5.12 33.58
CA VAL A 161 -3.58 -4.69 32.26
C VAL A 161 -2.49 -3.63 32.39
N TYR A 162 -1.35 -3.86 31.74
CA TYR A 162 -0.33 -2.85 31.48
C TYR A 162 -0.47 -2.36 30.06
N ILE A 163 -0.41 -1.04 29.85
CA ILE A 163 -0.45 -0.40 28.54
C ILE A 163 0.84 0.41 28.38
N SER A 164 1.58 0.18 27.30
CA SER A 164 2.76 1.00 26.99
C SER A 164 2.37 2.38 26.45
N ASP A 165 3.35 3.28 26.43
CA ASP A 165 3.29 4.48 25.61
C ASP A 165 3.10 4.14 24.13
N THR A 166 2.64 5.13 23.37
CA THR A 166 2.52 5.03 21.92
C THR A 166 3.91 4.91 21.28
N VAL A 167 4.09 3.87 20.48
CA VAL A 167 5.29 3.65 19.68
C VAL A 167 4.92 3.84 18.21
N THR A 168 5.56 4.81 17.56
CA THR A 168 5.41 5.01 16.11
C THR A 168 6.33 4.06 15.34
N VAL A 169 5.78 3.33 14.39
CA VAL A 169 6.50 2.36 13.56
C VAL A 169 6.29 2.69 12.10
N GLN A 170 7.38 2.87 11.37
CA GLN A 170 7.32 2.97 9.92
C GLN A 170 7.16 1.58 9.31
N VAL A 171 6.05 1.39 8.62
CA VAL A 171 5.68 0.20 7.87
C VAL A 171 5.55 0.53 6.39
N ASP A 172 5.44 -0.49 5.57
CA ASP A 172 5.25 -0.33 4.13
C ASP A 172 3.75 -0.23 3.81
N SER A 173 3.41 0.39 2.69
CA SER A 173 2.04 0.42 2.18
C SER A 173 1.99 0.00 0.71
N GLY A 174 0.89 -0.63 0.31
CA GLY A 174 0.78 -1.21 -1.02
C GLY A 174 -0.65 -1.32 -1.48
N GLY A 175 -0.80 -1.78 -2.71
CA GLY A 175 -2.11 -1.86 -3.35
C GLY A 175 -2.16 -3.03 -4.32
N ARG A 176 -3.35 -3.59 -4.50
CA ARG A 176 -3.59 -4.67 -5.47
C ARG A 176 -3.78 -4.13 -6.90
N ASP A 177 -4.18 -2.87 -7.04
CA ASP A 177 -4.64 -2.28 -8.29
C ASP A 177 -3.47 -1.57 -9.03
N HIS A 178 -2.45 -2.34 -9.41
CA HIS A 178 -1.28 -1.84 -10.14
C HIS A 178 -1.05 -2.63 -11.43
N ILE A 179 -0.53 -1.99 -12.49
CA ILE A 179 -0.35 -2.60 -13.82
C ILE A 179 0.55 -3.85 -13.83
N ILE A 180 1.48 -3.94 -12.87
CA ILE A 180 2.36 -5.11 -12.73
C ILE A 180 1.64 -6.31 -12.10
N ASN A 181 0.51 -6.11 -11.44
CA ASN A 181 -0.17 -7.16 -10.70
C ASN A 181 -0.97 -8.02 -11.67
N LEU A 182 -0.51 -9.25 -11.86
CA LEU A 182 -1.18 -10.21 -12.72
C LEU A 182 -2.42 -10.78 -12.00
N PRO A 183 -3.50 -11.12 -12.72
CA PRO A 183 -4.78 -11.54 -12.11
C PRO A 183 -4.68 -12.77 -11.19
N TRP A 184 -3.66 -13.59 -11.35
CA TRP A 184 -3.43 -14.80 -10.55
C TRP A 184 -2.45 -14.59 -9.39
N PHE A 185 -1.92 -13.38 -9.21
CA PHE A 185 -1.16 -13.06 -8.01
C PHE A 185 -2.08 -12.99 -6.79
N HIS A 186 -1.63 -13.59 -5.69
CA HIS A 186 -2.34 -13.47 -4.43
C HIS A 186 -2.25 -12.02 -3.93
N THR A 187 -3.34 -11.49 -3.36
CA THR A 187 -3.44 -10.10 -2.89
C THR A 187 -2.25 -9.63 -2.03
N PRO A 188 -1.77 -10.41 -1.05
CA PRO A 188 -0.59 -10.04 -0.27
C PRO A 188 0.66 -9.85 -1.13
N ASP A 189 0.95 -10.79 -2.03
CA ASP A 189 2.09 -10.70 -2.96
C ASP A 189 1.97 -9.47 -3.86
N ALA A 190 0.77 -9.23 -4.41
CA ALA A 190 0.47 -8.08 -5.28
C ALA A 190 0.69 -6.75 -4.54
N ALA A 191 0.27 -6.65 -3.28
CA ALA A 191 0.47 -5.46 -2.47
C ALA A 191 1.96 -5.21 -2.19
N TRP A 192 2.72 -6.26 -1.88
CA TRP A 192 4.18 -6.17 -1.70
C TRP A 192 4.92 -5.83 -3.00
N PHE A 193 4.53 -6.38 -4.16
CA PHE A 193 5.15 -6.01 -5.44
C PHE A 193 4.87 -4.55 -5.79
N HIS A 194 3.64 -4.08 -5.54
CA HIS A 194 3.30 -2.67 -5.71
C HIS A 194 4.20 -1.78 -4.83
N ASN A 195 4.37 -2.15 -3.56
CA ASN A 195 5.27 -1.44 -2.67
C ASN A 195 6.73 -1.47 -3.15
N GLN A 196 7.24 -2.61 -3.62
CA GLN A 196 8.63 -2.71 -4.10
C GLN A 196 8.94 -1.80 -5.28
N MET A 197 7.96 -1.48 -6.12
CA MET A 197 8.15 -0.60 -7.27
C MET A 197 8.12 0.88 -6.92
N HIS A 198 7.33 1.28 -5.90
CA HIS A 198 7.08 2.69 -5.59
C HIS A 198 7.66 3.15 -4.25
N GLY A 199 7.98 2.22 -3.36
CA GLY A 199 8.54 2.50 -2.03
C GLY A 199 7.58 3.26 -1.11
N PHE A 200 6.28 2.99 -1.19
CA PHE A 200 5.30 3.68 -0.34
C PHE A 200 5.47 3.30 1.13
N LYS A 201 5.45 4.31 2.00
CA LYS A 201 5.64 4.13 3.44
C LYS A 201 4.46 4.69 4.20
N TYR A 202 4.22 4.11 5.37
CA TYR A 202 3.16 4.51 6.28
C TYR A 202 3.68 4.46 7.72
N ASP A 203 3.43 5.52 8.49
CA ASP A 203 3.79 5.57 9.91
C ASP A 203 2.57 5.13 10.72
N MET A 204 2.67 3.99 11.40
CA MET A 204 1.62 3.41 12.24
C MET A 204 1.96 3.58 13.73
N ASP A 205 1.00 4.08 14.50
CA ASP A 205 1.11 4.13 15.95
C ASP A 205 0.53 2.89 16.61
N ILE A 206 1.37 2.20 17.37
CA ILE A 206 1.02 0.99 18.12
C ILE A 206 1.26 1.15 19.61
N ARG A 207 0.65 0.26 20.40
CA ARG A 207 0.89 0.10 21.83
C ARG A 207 1.05 -1.38 22.15
N VAL A 208 1.93 -1.67 23.10
CA VAL A 208 2.08 -3.00 23.69
C VAL A 208 1.17 -3.05 24.91
N VAL A 209 0.28 -4.04 24.93
CA VAL A 209 -0.64 -4.29 26.04
C VAL A 209 -0.31 -5.65 26.64
N ALA A 210 0.06 -5.69 27.90
CA ALA A 210 0.25 -6.93 28.63
C ALA A 210 -0.92 -7.15 29.58
N ARG A 211 -1.44 -8.38 29.65
CA ARG A 211 -2.61 -8.73 30.45
C ARG A 211 -2.33 -9.98 31.25
N ARG A 212 -2.72 -9.95 32.52
CA ARG A 212 -2.74 -11.12 33.40
C ARG A 212 -4.18 -11.51 33.63
N LEU A 213 -4.50 -12.73 33.22
CA LEU A 213 -5.84 -13.31 33.30
C LEU A 213 -5.94 -14.10 34.61
N GLU A 214 -6.62 -13.57 35.62
CA GLU A 214 -6.73 -14.24 36.92
C GLU A 214 -7.51 -15.56 36.82
N ALA A 215 -8.50 -15.61 35.93
CA ALA A 215 -9.34 -16.79 35.70
C ALA A 215 -8.61 -17.97 35.03
N ASN A 216 -7.45 -17.76 34.40
CA ASN A 216 -6.71 -18.78 33.65
C ASN A 216 -5.32 -19.00 34.25
N ASP A 217 -5.24 -19.41 35.52
CA ASP A 217 -3.97 -19.69 36.22
C ASP A 217 -2.94 -18.56 36.13
N ASN A 218 -3.39 -17.29 36.19
CA ASN A 218 -2.54 -16.11 36.01
C ASN A 218 -1.77 -16.09 34.68
N ALA A 219 -2.33 -16.67 33.62
CA ALA A 219 -1.72 -16.64 32.29
C ALA A 219 -1.49 -15.20 31.84
N ILE A 220 -0.28 -14.95 31.31
CA ILE A 220 0.11 -13.65 30.78
C ILE A 220 0.01 -13.68 29.26
N VAL A 221 -0.69 -12.69 28.72
CA VAL A 221 -0.83 -12.44 27.29
C VAL A 221 -0.24 -11.08 26.99
N VAL A 222 0.64 -10.99 25.99
CA VAL A 222 1.14 -9.71 25.48
C VAL A 222 0.62 -9.52 24.07
N GLU A 223 0.04 -8.35 23.83
CA GLU A 223 -0.68 -8.01 22.62
C GLU A 223 -0.14 -6.71 22.02
N ILE A 224 -0.17 -6.63 20.70
CA ILE A 224 0.21 -5.43 19.96
C ILE A 224 -1.03 -4.87 19.31
N TRP A 225 -1.34 -3.64 19.65
CA TRP A 225 -2.57 -2.96 19.28
C TRP A 225 -2.29 -1.66 18.54
N LYS A 226 -3.22 -1.26 17.66
CA LYS A 226 -3.27 0.11 17.14
C LYS A 226 -3.52 1.08 18.30
N SER A 227 -2.83 2.23 18.31
CA SER A 227 -2.91 3.19 19.42
C SER A 227 -4.29 3.86 19.54
N ALA A 228 -4.97 4.12 18.41
CA ALA A 228 -6.23 4.86 18.37
C ALA A 228 -7.35 4.27 19.26
N PRO A 229 -7.77 2.99 19.11
CA PRO A 229 -8.84 2.41 19.93
C PRO A 229 -8.50 2.38 21.43
N ILE A 230 -7.24 2.15 21.79
CA ILE A 230 -6.79 2.18 23.19
C ILE A 230 -6.85 3.58 23.76
N THR A 231 -6.40 4.58 23.00
CA THR A 231 -6.37 5.97 23.47
C THR A 231 -7.79 6.49 23.72
N GLU A 232 -8.72 6.16 22.83
CA GLU A 232 -10.15 6.49 23.00
C GLU A 232 -10.76 5.81 24.22
N TRP A 233 -10.44 4.53 24.43
CA TRP A 233 -10.90 3.80 25.62
C TRP A 233 -10.34 4.40 26.92
N LEU A 234 -9.06 4.75 26.95
CA LEU A 234 -8.43 5.44 28.09
C LEU A 234 -9.08 6.79 28.39
N ARG A 235 -9.43 7.56 27.34
CA ARG A 235 -10.16 8.83 27.46
C ARG A 235 -11.51 8.64 28.12
N LEU A 236 -12.33 7.73 27.58
CA LEU A 236 -13.69 7.44 28.10
C LEU A 236 -13.65 6.96 29.55
N ARG A 237 -12.65 6.15 29.90
CA ARG A 237 -12.41 5.69 31.28
C ARG A 237 -12.08 6.86 32.22
N TRP A 238 -11.19 7.75 31.79
CA TRP A 238 -10.81 8.92 32.59
C TRP A 238 -12.01 9.86 32.80
N GLU A 239 -12.78 10.15 31.74
CA GLU A 239 -13.98 10.99 31.82
C GLU A 239 -15.00 10.42 32.81
N LYS A 240 -15.22 9.11 32.80
CA LYS A 240 -16.09 8.43 33.77
C LYS A 240 -15.57 8.57 35.20
N LYS A 241 -14.26 8.42 35.43
CA LYS A 241 -13.66 8.62 36.75
C LYS A 241 -13.84 10.06 37.24
N GLN A 242 -13.66 11.05 36.38
CA GLN A 242 -13.85 12.46 36.72
C GLN A 242 -15.31 12.77 37.04
N LEU A 243 -16.25 12.27 36.23
CA LEU A 243 -17.69 12.45 36.47
C LEU A 243 -18.15 11.79 37.77
N ALA A 244 -17.55 10.67 38.17
CA ALA A 244 -17.85 10.02 39.45
C ALA A 244 -17.31 10.80 40.67
N LEU A 245 -16.36 11.71 40.47
CA LEU A 245 -15.83 12.59 41.52
C LEU A 245 -16.61 13.90 41.65
N ASP A 246 -17.49 14.24 40.70
CA ASP A 246 -18.34 15.43 40.77
C ASP A 246 -19.58 15.13 41.65
N PRO A 247 -19.72 15.78 42.83
CA PRO A 247 -20.83 15.56 43.74
C PRO A 247 -22.20 15.97 43.17
N ASN A 248 -22.24 16.72 42.06
CA ASN A 248 -23.49 17.08 41.38
C ASN A 248 -23.99 15.99 40.42
N PHE A 249 -23.16 15.00 40.10
CA PHE A 249 -23.55 13.84 39.31
C PHE A 249 -23.76 12.64 40.24
N GLY A 250 -25.00 12.14 40.30
CA GLY A 250 -25.31 10.90 41.04
C GLY A 250 -24.49 9.71 40.52
N PRO A 251 -24.40 8.60 41.28
CA PRO A 251 -23.69 7.40 40.82
C PRO A 251 -24.24 6.99 39.46
N MET A 252 -23.39 6.96 38.43
CA MET A 252 -23.76 6.52 37.09
C MET A 252 -24.14 5.03 37.13
N THR A 253 -25.37 4.72 37.53
CA THR A 253 -26.01 3.46 37.15
C THR A 253 -26.39 3.59 35.70
N GLY A 254 -25.81 2.73 34.84
CA GLY A 254 -26.17 2.67 33.43
C GLY A 254 -27.70 2.62 33.24
N PRO A 255 -28.25 3.18 32.16
CA PRO A 255 -29.69 3.32 32.00
C PRO A 255 -30.36 1.93 32.02
N LYS A 256 -31.42 1.80 32.82
CA LYS A 256 -32.23 0.57 32.99
C LYS A 256 -33.12 0.23 31.78
N ASP A 257 -32.95 0.92 30.66
CA ASP A 257 -33.77 0.74 29.48
C ASP A 257 -33.09 -0.19 28.48
N GLY A 258 -33.81 -1.24 28.07
CA GLY A 258 -33.41 -2.26 27.10
C GLY A 258 -33.18 -1.77 25.66
N LYS A 259 -32.72 -0.53 25.47
CA LYS A 259 -32.23 0.02 24.20
C LYS A 259 -30.80 0.54 24.40
N LYS A 260 -29.84 -0.22 23.87
CA LYS A 260 -28.42 0.15 23.63
C LYS A 260 -27.86 1.11 24.68
N THR A 261 -27.52 0.54 25.83
CA THR A 261 -26.77 1.19 26.91
C THR A 261 -25.49 1.84 26.40
N GLY A 262 -25.18 2.99 27.00
CA GLY A 262 -24.12 3.91 26.61
C GLY A 262 -22.71 3.32 26.56
N ASN A 263 -21.88 4.00 25.78
CA ASN A 263 -20.50 3.67 25.39
C ASN A 263 -19.47 3.67 26.55
N PHE A 264 -19.90 3.60 27.81
CA PHE A 264 -18.98 3.72 28.93
C PHE A 264 -18.69 2.35 29.55
N GLU A 265 -17.55 1.81 29.08
CA GLU A 265 -16.72 0.79 29.72
C GLU A 265 -17.25 -0.66 29.68
N LYS A 266 -17.17 -1.27 28.49
CA LYS A 266 -16.86 -2.70 28.40
C LYS A 266 -15.36 -2.85 28.17
N ASN A 267 -14.71 -3.77 28.86
CA ASN A 267 -13.30 -4.10 28.63
C ASN A 267 -13.07 -4.43 27.14
N ILE A 268 -12.36 -3.52 26.45
CA ILE A 268 -12.10 -3.62 25.02
C ILE A 268 -11.22 -4.83 24.69
N PHE A 269 -10.42 -5.29 25.66
CA PHE A 269 -9.55 -6.46 25.57
C PHE A 269 -10.33 -7.78 25.72
N ARG A 270 -11.67 -7.75 25.70
CA ARG A 270 -12.53 -8.95 25.64
C ARG A 270 -13.54 -8.92 24.51
N SER A 271 -13.58 -7.85 23.74
CA SER A 271 -14.63 -7.63 22.75
C SER A 271 -14.12 -7.89 21.34
N GLU A 272 -14.76 -8.83 20.64
CA GLU A 272 -14.41 -9.20 19.26
C GLU A 272 -14.51 -8.01 18.29
N GLN A 273 -15.39 -7.05 18.57
CA GLN A 273 -15.50 -5.82 17.79
C GLN A 273 -14.24 -4.95 17.88
N TYR A 274 -13.61 -4.88 19.06
CA TYR A 274 -12.39 -4.11 19.26
C TYR A 274 -11.15 -4.89 18.82
N TYR A 275 -11.14 -6.22 18.98
CA TYR A 275 -10.09 -7.05 18.41
C TYR A 275 -10.02 -6.94 16.90
N SER A 276 -11.15 -7.00 16.21
CA SER A 276 -11.19 -6.92 14.75
C SER A 276 -10.73 -5.57 14.20
N SER A 277 -10.86 -4.49 14.98
CA SER A 277 -10.45 -3.14 14.55
C SER A 277 -9.05 -2.74 15.03
N GLY A 278 -8.60 -3.23 16.19
CA GLY A 278 -7.40 -2.72 16.86
C GLY A 278 -6.25 -3.72 17.05
N LEU A 279 -6.52 -5.02 17.17
CA LEU A 279 -5.50 -6.00 17.53
C LEU A 279 -4.71 -6.47 16.30
N LEU A 280 -3.38 -6.41 16.37
CA LEU A 280 -2.48 -6.82 15.29
C LEU A 280 -1.88 -8.21 15.53
N ALA A 281 -1.37 -8.44 16.74
CA ALA A 281 -0.69 -9.67 17.13
C ALA A 281 -0.84 -9.97 18.63
N SER A 282 -0.86 -11.24 19.00
CA SER A 282 -0.92 -11.73 20.38
C SER A 282 0.13 -12.81 20.64
N PHE A 283 0.71 -12.77 21.83
CA PHE A 283 1.75 -13.65 22.33
C PHE A 283 1.28 -14.23 23.66
N PHE A 284 1.05 -15.54 23.70
CA PHE A 284 0.54 -16.25 24.88
C PHE A 284 1.66 -17.00 25.60
N HIS A 285 1.50 -17.17 26.92
CA HIS A 285 2.37 -17.96 27.81
C HIS A 285 3.79 -17.41 27.99
N LEU A 286 3.90 -16.13 28.32
CA LEU A 286 5.18 -15.50 28.76
C LEU A 286 5.47 -15.71 30.25
N SER A 287 4.80 -16.67 30.90
CA SER A 287 4.70 -16.82 32.36
C SER A 287 5.96 -17.37 33.02
N GLU A 288 6.81 -18.11 32.30
CA GLU A 288 8.03 -18.66 32.88
C GLU A 288 9.20 -17.67 32.76
N PRO A 289 9.96 -17.42 33.84
CA PRO A 289 11.23 -16.73 33.71
C PRO A 289 12.11 -17.52 32.72
N PRO A 290 12.82 -16.84 31.81
CA PRO A 290 13.63 -17.50 30.80
C PRO A 290 14.63 -18.45 31.46
N HIS A 291 14.41 -19.77 31.30
CA HIS A 291 15.37 -20.75 31.75
C HIS A 291 16.61 -20.65 30.85
N PRO A 292 17.84 -20.61 31.40
CA PRO A 292 19.07 -20.46 30.60
C PRO A 292 19.29 -21.59 29.58
N SER A 293 18.60 -22.72 29.72
CA SER A 293 18.64 -23.86 28.80
C SER A 293 17.66 -23.79 27.62
N HIS A 294 16.67 -22.88 27.63
CA HIS A 294 15.62 -22.79 26.62
C HIS A 294 15.54 -21.38 26.01
N SER A 295 15.39 -21.33 24.68
CA SER A 295 15.09 -20.07 24.00
C SER A 295 13.67 -19.63 24.37
N PRO A 296 13.45 -18.41 24.88
CA PRO A 296 12.13 -17.91 25.29
C PRO A 296 11.13 -17.87 24.11
N ALA A 297 11.61 -17.93 22.87
CA ALA A 297 10.75 -18.02 21.70
C ALA A 297 10.08 -19.39 21.54
N ARG A 298 10.62 -20.48 22.12
CA ARG A 298 10.10 -21.84 21.90
C ARG A 298 8.75 -22.08 22.56
N ASP A 299 8.50 -21.47 23.71
CA ASP A 299 7.32 -21.75 24.54
C ASP A 299 6.16 -20.76 24.32
N VAL A 300 6.38 -19.74 23.48
CA VAL A 300 5.37 -18.72 23.18
C VAL A 300 4.51 -19.12 21.99
N ARG A 301 3.19 -19.04 22.17
CA ARG A 301 2.21 -19.17 21.09
C ARG A 301 1.95 -17.80 20.49
N ILE A 302 2.18 -17.67 19.18
CA ILE A 302 2.06 -16.42 18.44
C ILE A 302 0.86 -16.52 17.50
N THR A 303 0.03 -15.48 17.49
CA THR A 303 -1.12 -15.37 16.58
C THR A 303 -1.23 -13.96 16.03
N PHE A 304 -1.44 -13.83 14.73
CA PHE A 304 -1.76 -12.55 14.10
C PHE A 304 -3.26 -12.50 13.77
N ARG A 305 -3.86 -11.32 13.93
CA ARG A 305 -5.29 -11.10 13.65
C ARG A 305 -5.45 -10.25 12.41
N ASN A 306 -6.40 -10.62 11.54
CA ASN A 306 -6.70 -9.91 10.28
C ASN A 306 -5.48 -9.69 9.36
N ALA A 307 -4.46 -10.53 9.53
CA ALA A 307 -3.24 -10.52 8.74
C ALA A 307 -3.33 -11.61 7.67
N GLU A 308 -3.14 -11.23 6.42
CA GLU A 308 -2.88 -12.15 5.33
C GLU A 308 -1.38 -12.38 5.18
N LEU A 309 -1.00 -13.61 4.80
CA LEU A 309 0.39 -14.02 4.64
C LEU A 309 0.77 -14.02 3.16
N THR A 310 2.01 -13.68 2.87
CA THR A 310 2.57 -13.84 1.53
C THR A 310 2.58 -15.31 1.11
N SER A 311 2.54 -15.55 -0.20
CA SER A 311 2.64 -16.91 -0.75
C SER A 311 4.01 -17.54 -0.46
N ARG A 312 4.09 -18.87 -0.49
CA ARG A 312 5.39 -19.58 -0.30
C ARG A 312 6.43 -19.22 -1.36
N THR A 313 5.98 -18.75 -2.52
CA THR A 313 6.83 -18.39 -3.67
C THR A 313 7.09 -16.89 -3.75
N TYR A 314 6.59 -16.10 -2.79
CA TYR A 314 6.77 -14.65 -2.74
C TYR A 314 8.25 -14.25 -2.80
N TRP A 315 9.12 -14.88 -2.00
CA TRP A 315 10.55 -14.53 -1.95
C TRP A 315 11.23 -14.71 -3.31
N ILE A 316 10.88 -15.77 -4.05
CA ILE A 316 11.41 -16.02 -5.40
C ILE A 316 10.96 -14.90 -6.35
N ARG A 317 9.66 -14.58 -6.34
CA ARG A 317 9.12 -13.51 -7.20
C ARG A 317 9.65 -12.15 -6.85
N SER A 318 9.78 -11.83 -5.57
CA SER A 318 10.33 -10.56 -5.11
C SER A 318 11.78 -10.40 -5.55
N MET A 319 12.60 -11.45 -5.41
CA MET A 319 13.98 -11.44 -5.89
C MET A 319 14.04 -11.25 -7.42
N LEU A 320 13.20 -11.95 -8.17
CA LEU A 320 13.09 -11.79 -9.62
C LEU A 320 12.63 -10.38 -10.00
N LEU A 321 11.66 -9.81 -9.28
CA LEU A 321 11.18 -8.45 -9.51
C LEU A 321 12.30 -7.44 -9.27
N GLY A 322 13.10 -7.59 -8.21
CA GLY A 322 14.27 -6.74 -7.96
C GLY A 322 15.29 -6.75 -9.10
N LEU A 323 15.45 -7.89 -9.79
CA LEU A 323 16.31 -8.02 -10.97
C LEU A 323 15.66 -7.45 -12.24
N LEU A 324 14.36 -7.66 -12.42
CA LEU A 324 13.61 -7.28 -13.61
C LEU A 324 13.22 -5.80 -13.61
N ALA A 325 12.93 -5.20 -12.46
CA ALA A 325 12.42 -3.83 -12.34
C ALA A 325 13.33 -2.76 -12.97
N PRO A 326 14.66 -2.76 -12.72
CA PRO A 326 15.56 -1.81 -13.40
C PRO A 326 15.54 -1.98 -14.91
N THR A 327 15.48 -3.23 -15.40
CA THR A 327 15.45 -3.51 -16.85
C THR A 327 14.13 -3.12 -17.50
N LEU A 328 13.00 -3.28 -16.80
CA LEU A 328 11.69 -2.83 -17.26
C LEU A 328 11.62 -1.30 -17.32
N MET A 329 12.16 -0.61 -16.31
CA MET A 329 12.26 0.87 -16.32
C MET A 329 13.09 1.37 -17.49
N VAL A 330 14.23 0.74 -17.78
CA VAL A 330 15.08 1.10 -18.92
C VAL A 330 14.39 0.78 -20.24
N ALA A 331 13.76 -0.40 -20.37
CA ALA A 331 13.03 -0.79 -21.58
C ALA A 331 11.85 0.15 -21.86
N PHE A 332 11.07 0.48 -20.83
CA PHE A 332 9.96 1.43 -20.92
C PHE A 332 10.45 2.83 -21.28
N SER A 333 11.56 3.29 -20.69
CA SER A 333 12.17 4.58 -21.04
C SER A 333 12.65 4.61 -22.49
N LEU A 334 13.28 3.52 -22.96
CA LEU A 334 13.71 3.38 -24.36
C LEU A 334 12.51 3.31 -25.32
N GLU A 335 11.43 2.64 -24.93
CA GLU A 335 10.19 2.55 -25.71
C GLU A 335 9.51 3.93 -25.81
N MET A 336 9.41 4.67 -24.71
CA MET A 336 8.89 6.04 -24.72
C MET A 336 9.72 6.96 -25.61
N ILE A 337 11.06 6.90 -25.52
CA ILE A 337 11.96 7.65 -26.40
C ILE A 337 11.77 7.23 -27.87
N ALA A 338 11.59 5.94 -28.13
CA ALA A 338 11.37 5.43 -29.48
C ALA A 338 10.03 5.89 -30.05
N ILE A 339 8.95 5.85 -29.26
CA ILE A 339 7.61 6.34 -29.62
C ILE A 339 7.67 7.85 -29.91
N ASP A 340 8.30 8.64 -29.04
CA ASP A 340 8.47 10.08 -29.25
C ASP A 340 9.23 10.35 -30.56
N SER A 341 10.32 9.63 -30.80
CA SER A 341 11.11 9.75 -32.04
C SER A 341 10.32 9.34 -33.29
N LEU A 342 9.52 8.28 -33.20
CA LEU A 342 8.66 7.82 -34.29
C LEU A 342 7.52 8.82 -34.55
N SER A 343 6.97 9.44 -33.50
CA SER A 343 5.91 10.44 -33.61
C SER A 343 6.41 11.70 -34.34
N VAL A 344 7.63 12.15 -34.04
CA VAL A 344 8.29 13.26 -34.74
C VAL A 344 8.48 12.91 -36.21
N LEU A 345 8.97 11.70 -36.51
CA LEU A 345 9.15 11.23 -37.88
C LEU A 345 7.83 11.22 -38.66
N MET A 346 6.77 10.66 -38.08
CA MET A 346 5.43 10.62 -38.69
C MET A 346 4.87 12.03 -38.91
N CYS A 347 5.04 12.96 -37.96
CA CYS A 347 4.62 14.34 -38.12
C CYS A 347 5.40 15.05 -39.24
N THR A 348 6.72 14.82 -39.36
CA THR A 348 7.52 15.41 -40.44
C THR A 348 7.13 14.88 -41.82
N GLU A 349 6.82 13.59 -41.95
CA GLU A 349 6.39 13.00 -43.21
C GLU A 349 4.96 13.41 -43.60
N ILE A 350 4.06 13.58 -42.63
CA ILE A 350 2.73 14.12 -42.90
C ILE A 350 2.82 15.59 -43.34
N LEU A 351 3.67 16.39 -42.69
CA LEU A 351 3.89 17.79 -43.07
C LEU A 351 4.51 17.90 -44.47
N SER A 352 5.48 17.05 -44.82
CA SER A 352 6.11 17.02 -46.13
C SER A 352 5.10 16.68 -47.22
N LEU A 353 4.21 15.70 -46.98
CA LEU A 353 3.11 15.36 -47.88
C LEU A 353 2.12 16.51 -48.07
N VAL A 354 1.75 17.21 -46.99
CA VAL A 354 0.85 18.38 -47.06
C VAL A 354 1.51 19.52 -47.86
N VAL A 355 2.79 19.79 -47.63
CA VAL A 355 3.54 20.81 -48.39
C VAL A 355 3.64 20.42 -49.87
N CYS A 356 3.98 19.18 -50.19
CA CYS A 356 4.00 18.68 -51.56
C CYS A 356 2.64 18.80 -52.23
N TYR A 357 1.56 18.45 -51.53
CA TYR A 357 0.19 18.62 -52.03
C TYR A 357 -0.13 20.09 -52.32
N CYS A 358 0.19 21.01 -51.42
CA CYS A 358 0.00 22.45 -51.62
C CYS A 358 0.77 22.97 -52.83
N VAL A 359 2.02 22.54 -53.02
CA VAL A 359 2.85 22.92 -54.17
C VAL A 359 2.24 22.39 -55.47
N VAL A 360 1.79 21.13 -55.51
CA VAL A 360 1.13 20.54 -56.69
C VAL A 360 -0.14 21.30 -57.05
N VAL A 361 -1.00 21.59 -56.07
CA VAL A 361 -2.23 22.38 -56.29
C VAL A 361 -1.91 23.78 -56.81
N PHE A 362 -0.87 24.42 -56.27
CA PHE A 362 -0.42 25.74 -56.71
C PHE A 362 0.12 25.71 -58.16
N VAL A 363 0.96 24.74 -58.50
CA VAL A 363 1.48 24.56 -59.86
C VAL A 363 0.34 24.31 -60.85
N LEU A 364 -0.61 23.44 -60.51
CA LEU A 364 -1.79 23.18 -61.34
C LEU A 364 -2.63 24.45 -61.55
N TRP A 365 -2.78 25.29 -60.52
CA TRP A 365 -3.45 26.58 -60.65
C TRP A 365 -2.69 27.55 -61.56
N VAL A 366 -1.36 27.64 -61.44
CA VAL A 366 -0.52 28.47 -62.32
C VAL A 366 -0.65 28.00 -63.77
N VAL A 367 -0.60 26.70 -64.02
CA VAL A 367 -0.81 26.10 -65.36
C VAL A 367 -2.19 26.44 -65.90
N TYR A 368 -3.24 26.32 -65.07
CA TYR A 368 -4.60 26.71 -65.45
C TYR A 368 -4.68 28.19 -65.83
N LYS A 369 -4.12 29.10 -65.03
CA LYS A 369 -4.07 30.54 -65.32
C LYS A 369 -3.34 30.85 -66.62
N ILE A 370 -2.21 30.19 -66.90
CA ILE A 370 -1.45 30.38 -68.14
C ILE A 370 -2.26 29.89 -69.34
N ARG A 371 -2.86 28.69 -69.27
CA ARG A 371 -3.71 28.15 -70.35
C ARG A 371 -4.92 29.02 -70.61
N HIS A 372 -5.63 29.46 -69.57
CA HIS A 372 -6.80 30.31 -69.70
C HIS A 372 -6.46 31.68 -70.28
N ARG A 373 -5.28 32.23 -69.95
CA ARG A 373 -4.78 33.49 -70.52
C ARG A 373 -4.40 33.34 -72.00
N ASN A 374 -3.82 32.21 -72.39
CA ASN A 374 -3.47 31.95 -73.80
C ASN A 374 -4.71 31.64 -74.65
N SER A 375 -5.74 30.99 -74.10
CA SER A 375 -7.01 30.78 -74.80
C SER A 375 -7.82 32.06 -74.98
N SER A 376 -7.76 33.00 -74.02
CA SER A 376 -8.39 34.33 -74.20
C SER A 376 -7.69 35.20 -75.24
N PHE A 377 -6.40 34.98 -75.49
CA PHE A 377 -5.64 35.73 -76.51
C PHE A 377 -5.91 35.23 -77.94
N MET A 378 -6.32 33.98 -78.11
CA MET A 378 -6.74 33.40 -79.40
C MET A 378 -8.22 33.66 -79.73
N ALA A 379 -9.00 34.19 -78.78
CA ALA A 379 -10.44 34.40 -78.89
C ALA A 379 -10.83 35.88 -79.01
N GLU A 380 -9.93 36.77 -79.45
CA GLU A 380 -10.30 38.14 -79.85
C GLU A 380 -11.05 38.11 -81.18
N GLY A 381 -12.36 37.91 -81.10
CA GLY A 381 -13.24 37.89 -82.25
C GLY A 381 -14.70 37.65 -81.90
N LYS A 382 -15.19 38.12 -80.75
CA LYS A 382 -16.59 38.50 -80.46
C LYS A 382 -16.73 38.88 -78.98
N GLU A 383 -17.13 40.12 -78.75
CA GLU A 383 -17.50 40.64 -77.43
C GLU A 383 -18.77 39.96 -76.91
N GLY A 384 -18.76 39.58 -75.63
CA GLY A 384 -19.95 39.16 -74.90
C GLY A 384 -19.63 38.28 -73.68
N GLU A 385 -19.91 38.82 -72.50
CA GLU A 385 -19.95 38.15 -71.17
C GLU A 385 -18.62 37.77 -70.50
N GLY A 386 -18.12 38.71 -69.69
CA GLY A 386 -17.84 38.44 -68.28
C GLY A 386 -16.95 37.27 -67.93
N GLY A 387 -15.76 37.16 -68.54
CA GLY A 387 -14.68 36.29 -68.07
C GLY A 387 -14.12 36.76 -66.73
N GLY A 388 -14.87 36.55 -65.64
CA GLY A 388 -14.45 36.88 -64.28
C GLY A 388 -13.13 36.19 -63.96
N LYS A 389 -12.13 36.95 -63.52
CA LYS A 389 -10.85 36.42 -63.03
C LYS A 389 -11.13 35.51 -61.83
N MET A 390 -11.28 34.22 -62.07
CA MET A 390 -11.52 33.24 -61.02
C MET A 390 -10.34 33.23 -60.04
N GLY A 391 -10.64 33.43 -58.75
CA GLY A 391 -9.65 33.42 -57.67
C GLY A 391 -9.14 32.01 -57.36
N PHE A 392 -7.98 31.89 -56.70
CA PHE A 392 -7.39 30.59 -56.34
C PHE A 392 -8.34 29.71 -55.53
N LEU A 393 -8.98 30.28 -54.50
CA LEU A 393 -9.91 29.56 -53.62
C LEU A 393 -11.15 29.05 -54.36
N GLU A 394 -11.65 29.84 -55.29
CA GLU A 394 -12.84 29.50 -56.10
C GLU A 394 -12.50 28.42 -57.15
N TRP A 395 -11.30 28.48 -57.74
CA TRP A 395 -10.82 27.44 -58.65
C TRP A 395 -10.56 26.12 -57.93
N SER A 396 -9.92 26.16 -56.76
CA SER A 396 -9.62 24.95 -56.00
C SER A 396 -10.90 24.23 -55.57
N SER A 397 -11.94 24.95 -55.13
CA SER A 397 -13.20 24.32 -54.76
C SER A 397 -13.89 23.69 -55.97
N LYS A 398 -13.95 24.37 -57.12
CA LYS A 398 -14.55 23.80 -58.35
C LYS A 398 -13.76 22.62 -58.90
N PHE A 399 -12.44 22.67 -58.94
CA PHE A 399 -11.59 21.58 -59.46
C PHE A 399 -11.85 20.24 -58.74
N TRP A 400 -11.94 20.27 -57.41
CA TRP A 400 -12.22 19.08 -56.62
C TRP A 400 -13.68 18.62 -56.73
N LEU A 401 -14.63 19.56 -56.77
CA LEU A 401 -16.06 19.25 -56.97
C LEU A 401 -16.34 18.62 -58.36
N THR A 402 -15.72 19.12 -59.42
CA THR A 402 -15.91 18.56 -60.78
C THR A 402 -15.33 17.16 -60.91
N ARG A 403 -14.19 16.89 -60.27
CA ARG A 403 -13.55 15.58 -60.32
C ARG A 403 -14.34 14.53 -59.53
N TRP A 404 -14.89 14.92 -58.38
CA TRP A 404 -15.75 14.04 -57.57
C TRP A 404 -17.05 13.66 -58.29
N ILE A 405 -17.67 14.60 -58.99
CA ILE A 405 -18.88 14.37 -59.79
C ILE A 405 -18.60 13.52 -61.04
N GLU A 406 -17.42 13.64 -61.66
CA GLU A 406 -17.01 12.77 -62.78
C GLU A 406 -16.70 11.33 -62.34
N GLU A 407 -16.08 11.13 -61.17
CA GLU A 407 -15.87 9.79 -60.61
C GLU A 407 -17.19 9.10 -60.23
N GLU A 408 -18.17 9.82 -59.66
CA GLU A 408 -19.52 9.27 -59.40
C GLU A 408 -20.28 8.90 -60.69
N ARG A 409 -20.09 9.65 -61.78
CA ARG A 409 -20.69 9.35 -63.09
C ARG A 409 -20.08 8.14 -63.79
N ILE A 410 -18.79 7.87 -63.55
CA ILE A 410 -18.10 6.70 -64.11
C ILE A 410 -18.40 5.44 -63.28
N SER A 411 -18.65 5.57 -61.97
CA SER A 411 -19.07 4.46 -61.10
C SER A 411 -20.53 4.00 -61.31
N THR A 412 -21.35 4.79 -61.99
CA THR A 412 -22.80 4.52 -62.21
C THR A 412 -23.13 4.15 -63.66
N ARG A 413 -22.12 3.87 -64.49
CA ARG A 413 -22.22 3.18 -65.78
C ARG A 413 -21.47 1.87 -65.71
#